data_AF-A0A4R1NTA7-F1
#
_entry.id   AF-A0A4R1NTA7-F1
#
_cell.length_a   1.000
_cell.length_b   1.000
_cell.length_c   1.000
_cell.angle_alpha   90.00
_cell.angle_beta   90.00
_cell.angle_gamma   90.00
#
_symmetry.space_group_name_H-M   'P 1'
#
loop_
_entity.id
_entity.type
_entity.pdbx_description
1 polymer ?
#
loop_
_entity_poly.entity_id
_entity_poly.type
_entity_poly.pdbx_seq_one_letter_code
_entity_poly.pdbx_strand_id
1 'polypeptide(L)'
;MPASLLRHLAPLLLPLVLAACQHGSTEPADSAPPPAPPSLSQEFERQLGKGDLPAATASFKRLQLEQPGPALETYQRRLSEAWLKRGEQALERGDMSAAATALNNARALMPKAPSLNLPRQNGAPAKP
;
A
#
# COMPACT_ATOMS: atom_id res chain seq x y z
N MET A 1 -37.16 -19.39 -46.54
CA MET A 1 -36.82 -19.52 -45.10
C MET A 1 -35.36 -19.08 -44.85
N PRO A 2 -35.02 -17.78 -44.92
CA PRO A 2 -33.64 -17.31 -44.81
C PRO A 2 -33.41 -16.48 -43.53
N ALA A 3 -33.70 -17.05 -42.36
CA ALA A 3 -33.57 -16.33 -41.07
C ALA A 3 -32.57 -16.98 -40.11
N SER A 4 -32.00 -18.15 -40.45
CA SER A 4 -31.16 -18.92 -39.53
C SER A 4 -29.65 -18.71 -39.72
N LEU A 5 -29.21 -18.25 -40.89
CA LEU A 5 -27.78 -18.11 -41.22
C LEU A 5 -27.12 -16.89 -40.55
N LEU A 6 -27.86 -15.79 -40.33
CA LEU A 6 -27.31 -14.61 -39.62
C LEU A 6 -27.17 -14.83 -38.10
N ARG A 7 -27.82 -15.84 -37.52
CA ARG A 7 -27.86 -16.06 -36.07
C ARG A 7 -26.59 -16.71 -35.51
N HIS A 8 -25.75 -17.26 -36.39
CA HIS A 8 -24.49 -17.92 -36.03
C HIS A 8 -23.24 -17.11 -36.34
N LEU A 9 -23.37 -15.89 -36.85
CA LEU A 9 -22.22 -15.00 -37.06
C LEU A 9 -21.79 -14.29 -35.77
N ALA A 10 -22.72 -14.08 -34.83
CA ALA A 10 -22.47 -13.40 -33.55
C ALA A 10 -21.58 -14.15 -32.52
N PRO A 11 -21.60 -15.49 -32.37
CA PRO A 11 -20.80 -16.16 -31.35
C PRO A 11 -19.32 -16.32 -31.72
N LEU A 12 -18.93 -16.08 -32.98
CA LEU A 12 -17.55 -16.33 -33.44
C LEU A 12 -16.60 -15.13 -33.26
N LEU A 13 -17.14 -13.93 -33.00
CA LEU A 13 -16.37 -12.71 -32.73
C LEU A 13 -16.01 -12.52 -31.25
N LEU A 14 -16.76 -13.17 -30.34
CA LEU A 14 -16.53 -13.10 -28.89
C LEU A 14 -15.18 -13.68 -28.40
N PRO A 15 -14.64 -14.79 -28.94
CA PRO A 15 -13.36 -15.33 -28.45
C PRO A 15 -12.16 -14.46 -28.87
N LEU A 16 -12.27 -13.65 -29.93
CA LEU A 16 -11.17 -12.81 -30.39
C LEU A 16 -10.90 -11.63 -29.45
N VAL A 17 -11.95 -11.09 -28.81
CA VAL A 17 -11.82 -9.99 -27.83
C VAL A 17 -11.32 -10.52 -26.48
N LEU A 18 -11.71 -11.73 -26.05
CA LEU A 18 -11.15 -12.34 -24.84
C LEU A 18 -9.67 -12.73 -24.97
N ALA A 19 -9.20 -13.07 -26.19
CA ALA A 19 -7.80 -13.39 -26.42
C ALA A 19 -6.85 -12.18 -26.26
N ALA A 20 -7.35 -10.94 -26.38
CA ALA A 20 -6.55 -9.73 -26.17
C ALA A 20 -6.37 -9.38 -24.68
N CYS A 21 -7.29 -9.79 -23.80
CA CYS A 21 -7.15 -9.56 -22.34
C CYS A 21 -6.32 -10.64 -21.64
N GLN A 22 -6.12 -11.80 -22.26
CA GLN A 22 -5.27 -12.88 -21.73
C GLN A 22 -3.81 -12.78 -22.22
N HIS A 23 -3.46 -11.79 -23.06
CA HIS A 23 -2.10 -11.59 -23.56
C HIS A 23 -1.12 -10.98 -22.54
N GLY A 24 -1.51 -10.92 -21.27
CA GLY A 24 -0.61 -10.67 -20.15
C GLY A 24 0.11 -11.97 -19.75
N SER A 25 1.27 -12.20 -20.37
CA SER A 25 2.33 -13.12 -19.91
C SER A 25 1.95 -14.61 -19.85
N THR A 26 2.17 -15.33 -20.95
CA THR A 26 2.44 -16.77 -20.90
C THR A 26 3.64 -17.04 -21.78
N GLU A 27 4.83 -16.89 -21.19
CA GLU A 27 6.06 -17.48 -21.75
C GLU A 27 6.01 -19.00 -21.50
N PRO A 28 6.42 -19.85 -22.47
CA PRO A 28 6.45 -21.29 -22.30
C PRO A 28 7.47 -21.68 -21.24
N ALA A 29 7.05 -22.49 -20.29
CA ALA A 29 7.91 -23.11 -19.30
C ALA A 29 8.86 -24.13 -19.97
N ASP A 30 10.11 -23.73 -20.18
CA ASP A 30 11.26 -24.60 -20.06
C ASP A 30 12.48 -23.73 -19.71
N SER A 31 12.97 -23.85 -18.48
CA SER A 31 14.12 -23.10 -17.93
C SER A 31 13.92 -21.63 -17.53
N ALA A 32 12.88 -21.31 -16.76
CA ALA A 32 12.87 -20.06 -15.98
C ALA A 32 13.71 -20.22 -14.69
N PRO A 33 14.68 -19.32 -14.40
CA PRO A 33 15.35 -19.27 -13.10
C PRO A 33 14.31 -19.19 -11.97
N PRO A 34 14.61 -19.70 -10.76
CA PRO A 34 13.71 -19.54 -9.62
C PRO A 34 13.36 -18.06 -9.43
N PRO A 35 12.10 -17.73 -9.09
CA PRO A 35 11.68 -16.33 -8.93
C PRO A 35 12.62 -15.65 -7.94
N ALA A 36 13.20 -14.52 -8.35
CA ALA A 36 14.05 -13.72 -7.49
C ALA A 36 13.29 -13.37 -6.19
N PRO A 37 13.99 -13.29 -5.04
CA PRO A 37 13.35 -12.91 -3.79
C PRO A 37 12.64 -11.55 -3.96
N PRO A 38 11.44 -11.38 -3.37
CA PRO A 38 10.69 -10.14 -3.52
C PRO A 38 11.50 -8.96 -2.99
N SER A 39 11.39 -7.83 -3.68
CA SER A 39 11.97 -6.59 -3.18
C SER A 39 11.32 -6.18 -1.85
N LEU A 40 12.00 -5.38 -1.04
CA LEU A 40 11.45 -4.92 0.25
C LEU A 40 10.13 -4.16 0.11
N SER A 41 9.93 -3.44 -0.99
CA SER A 41 8.67 -2.77 -1.29
C SER A 41 7.56 -3.77 -1.61
N GLN A 42 7.84 -4.81 -2.38
CA GLN A 42 6.88 -5.89 -2.62
C GLN A 42 6.53 -6.65 -1.34
N GLU A 43 7.52 -6.88 -0.47
CA GLU A 43 7.30 -7.50 0.84
C GLU A 43 6.36 -6.66 1.71
N PHE A 44 6.62 -5.34 1.79
CA PHE A 44 5.75 -4.39 2.48
C PHE A 44 4.32 -4.42 1.94
N GLU A 45 4.13 -4.29 0.62
CA GLU A 45 2.80 -4.28 0.00
C GLU A 45 2.06 -5.60 0.22
N ARG A 46 2.78 -6.73 0.18
CA ARG A 46 2.22 -8.05 0.48
C ARG A 46 1.75 -8.16 1.92
N GLN A 47 2.54 -7.68 2.88
CA GLN A 47 2.18 -7.69 4.30
C GLN A 47 0.98 -6.77 4.56
N LEU A 48 0.95 -5.60 3.93
CA LEU A 48 -0.17 -4.66 4.00
C LEU A 48 -1.45 -5.27 3.42
N GLY A 49 -1.37 -5.94 2.26
CA GLY A 49 -2.49 -6.63 1.63
C GLY A 49 -3.03 -7.81 2.45
N LYS A 50 -2.17 -8.49 3.21
CA LYS A 50 -2.56 -9.53 4.17
C LYS A 50 -3.14 -8.98 5.48
N GLY A 51 -3.03 -7.67 5.72
CA GLY A 51 -3.40 -7.04 6.99
C GLY A 51 -2.41 -7.33 8.13
N ASP A 52 -1.21 -7.82 7.83
CA ASP A 52 -0.15 -8.04 8.83
C ASP A 52 0.57 -6.71 9.11
N LEU A 53 -0.11 -5.82 9.83
CA LEU A 53 0.37 -4.47 10.14
C LEU A 53 1.66 -4.46 10.97
N PRO A 54 1.88 -5.36 11.95
CA PRO A 54 3.16 -5.46 12.64
C PRO A 54 4.32 -5.76 11.70
N ALA A 55 4.16 -6.77 10.81
CA ALA A 55 5.19 -7.08 9.82
C ALA A 55 5.39 -5.92 8.86
N ALA A 56 4.31 -5.35 8.32
CA ALA A 56 4.37 -4.20 7.39
C ALA A 56 5.11 -3.02 8.00
N THR A 57 4.91 -2.77 9.30
CA THR A 57 5.62 -1.72 10.04
C THR A 57 7.13 -2.00 10.15
N ALA A 58 7.53 -3.25 10.37
CA ALA A 58 8.93 -3.65 10.40
C ALA A 58 9.59 -3.48 9.01
N SER A 59 8.92 -3.93 7.94
CA SER A 59 9.38 -3.77 6.57
C SER A 59 9.46 -2.29 6.17
N PHE A 60 8.51 -1.47 6.61
CA PHE A 60 8.56 -0.03 6.39
C PHE A 60 9.77 0.63 7.06
N LYS A 61 10.12 0.26 8.30
CA LYS A 61 11.34 0.77 8.95
C LYS A 61 12.61 0.40 8.17
N ARG A 62 12.64 -0.80 7.58
CA ARG A 62 13.76 -1.20 6.70
C ARG A 62 13.79 -0.38 5.42
N LEU A 63 12.63 -0.15 4.79
CA LEU A 63 12.52 0.72 3.62
C LEU A 63 13.03 2.14 3.90
N GLN A 64 12.77 2.70 5.09
CA GLN A 64 13.31 4.01 5.49
C GLN A 64 14.84 4.06 5.50
N LEU A 65 15.49 2.97 5.91
CA LEU A 65 16.94 2.87 6.03
C LEU A 65 17.60 2.55 4.69
N GLU A 66 17.03 1.63 3.92
CA GLU A 66 17.64 1.10 2.70
C GLU A 66 17.29 1.93 1.46
N GLN A 67 16.10 2.55 1.44
CA GLN A 67 15.58 3.29 0.27
C GLN A 67 14.89 4.60 0.69
N PRO A 68 15.63 5.55 1.29
CA PRO A 68 15.06 6.87 1.58
C PRO A 68 14.70 7.58 0.27
N GLY A 69 13.50 8.15 0.19
CA GLY A 69 13.05 8.86 -1.01
C GLY A 69 11.58 9.28 -0.93
N PRO A 70 11.08 10.00 -1.94
CA PRO A 70 9.72 10.54 -1.95
C PRO A 70 8.64 9.45 -1.95
N ALA A 71 8.96 8.24 -2.43
CA ALA A 71 8.05 7.10 -2.37
C ALA A 71 7.73 6.68 -0.92
N LEU A 72 8.62 6.97 0.03
CA LEU A 72 8.48 6.59 1.43
C LEU A 72 7.24 7.24 2.07
N GLU A 73 6.94 8.50 1.74
CA GLU A 73 5.73 9.18 2.23
C GLU A 73 4.45 8.47 1.75
N THR A 74 4.47 7.92 0.54
CA THR A 74 3.33 7.15 0.03
C THR A 74 3.15 5.85 0.81
N TYR A 75 4.23 5.12 1.11
CA TYR A 75 4.16 3.91 1.94
C TYR A 75 3.74 4.22 3.39
N GLN A 76 4.27 5.31 3.95
CA GLN A 76 3.93 5.80 5.28
C GLN A 76 2.43 6.09 5.41
N ARG A 77 1.87 6.82 4.44
CA ARG A 77 0.45 7.15 4.39
C ARG A 77 -0.41 5.90 4.32
N ARG A 78 -0.12 4.97 3.41
CA ARG A 78 -0.85 3.69 3.29
C ARG A 78 -0.81 2.88 4.59
N LEU A 79 0.35 2.82 5.25
CA LEU A 79 0.49 2.13 6.53
C LEU A 79 -0.32 2.82 7.64
N SER A 80 -0.32 4.16 7.68
CA SER A 80 -1.13 4.93 8.63
C SER A 80 -2.62 4.67 8.43
N GLU A 81 -3.11 4.71 7.18
CA GLU A 81 -4.51 4.41 6.83
C GLU A 81 -4.91 2.99 7.25
N ALA A 82 -4.04 2.01 7.05
CA ALA A 82 -4.31 0.64 7.46
C ALA A 82 -4.41 0.49 8.99
N TRP A 83 -3.56 1.20 9.75
CA TRP A 83 -3.65 1.26 11.21
C TRP A 83 -4.92 1.98 11.69
N LEU A 84 -5.36 3.05 11.01
CA LEU A 84 -6.64 3.72 11.32
C LEU A 84 -7.80 2.74 11.18
N LYS A 85 -7.90 2.07 10.02
CA LYS A 85 -8.94 1.07 9.76
C LYS A 85 -8.95 -0.06 10.79
N ARG A 86 -7.77 -0.54 11.21
CA ARG A 86 -7.63 -1.56 12.27
C ARG A 86 -8.16 -1.06 13.61
N GLY A 87 -7.88 0.22 13.93
CA GLY A 87 -8.36 0.88 15.14
C GLY A 87 -9.88 1.01 15.15
N GLU A 88 -10.46 1.50 14.04
CA GLU A 88 -11.92 1.60 13.86
C GLU A 88 -12.61 0.24 14.06
N GLN A 89 -12.10 -0.81 13.40
CA GLN A 89 -12.62 -2.17 13.58
C GLN A 89 -12.48 -2.70 15.02
N ALA A 90 -11.45 -2.28 15.76
CA ALA A 90 -11.30 -2.66 17.16
C ALA A 90 -12.31 -1.93 18.05
N LEU A 91 -12.59 -0.65 17.76
CA LEU A 91 -13.64 0.12 18.43
C LEU A 91 -15.02 -0.50 18.19
N GLU A 92 -15.33 -0.89 16.95
CA GLU A 92 -16.59 -1.57 16.60
C GLU A 92 -16.80 -2.87 17.39
N ARG A 93 -15.71 -3.58 17.71
CA ARG A 93 -15.74 -4.81 18.52
C ARG A 93 -15.69 -4.55 20.04
N GLY A 94 -15.58 -3.29 20.48
CA GLY A 94 -15.42 -2.94 21.88
C GLY A 94 -14.02 -3.19 22.46
N ASP A 95 -13.04 -3.52 21.62
CA ASP A 95 -11.65 -3.77 22.03
C ASP A 95 -10.86 -2.47 22.10
N MET A 96 -11.02 -1.76 23.22
CA MET A 96 -10.40 -0.45 23.45
C MET A 96 -8.87 -0.53 23.51
N SER A 97 -8.30 -1.65 23.97
CA SER A 97 -6.85 -1.83 24.07
C SER A 97 -6.21 -1.98 22.68
N ALA A 98 -6.81 -2.81 21.82
CA ALA A 98 -6.36 -2.95 20.45
C ALA A 98 -6.58 -1.66 19.65
N ALA A 99 -7.70 -0.96 19.87
CA ALA A 99 -7.97 0.34 19.25
C ALA A 99 -6.91 1.39 19.64
N ALA A 100 -6.62 1.54 20.94
CA ALA A 100 -5.60 2.48 21.42
C ALA A 100 -4.23 2.20 20.80
N THR A 101 -3.83 0.91 20.76
CA THR A 101 -2.58 0.49 20.15
C THR A 101 -2.53 0.85 18.66
N ALA A 102 -3.58 0.52 17.90
CA ALA A 102 -3.64 0.79 16.47
C ALA A 102 -3.60 2.29 16.15
N LEU A 103 -4.40 3.09 16.87
CA LEU A 103 -4.46 4.54 16.70
C LEU A 103 -3.14 5.22 17.09
N ASN A 104 -2.45 4.74 18.12
CA ASN A 104 -1.14 5.26 18.48
C ASN A 104 -0.10 5.03 17.36
N ASN A 105 -0.11 3.83 16.75
CA ASN A 105 0.74 3.55 15.59
C ASN A 105 0.38 4.43 14.39
N ALA A 106 -0.90 4.61 14.09
CA ALA A 106 -1.35 5.49 13.01
C ALA A 106 -0.86 6.94 13.20
N ARG A 107 -0.97 7.47 14.43
CA ARG A 107 -0.52 8.83 14.79
C ARG A 107 0.99 8.98 14.74
N ALA A 108 1.74 7.95 15.12
CA ALA A 108 3.21 7.95 15.00
C ALA A 108 3.67 8.00 13.53
N LEU A 109 2.84 7.50 12.61
CA LEU A 109 3.08 7.52 11.17
C LEU A 109 2.56 8.79 10.49
N MET A 110 1.79 9.66 11.15
CA MET A 110 1.49 10.97 10.57
C MET A 110 2.79 11.80 10.53
N PRO A 111 3.14 12.42 9.38
CA PRO A 111 4.23 13.36 9.36
C PRO A 111 3.89 14.46 10.37
N LYS A 112 4.71 14.60 11.42
CA LYS A 112 4.68 15.80 12.24
C LYS A 112 4.84 16.95 11.26
N ALA A 113 3.88 17.88 11.27
CA ALA A 113 4.00 19.13 10.51
C ALA A 113 5.43 19.63 10.66
N PRO A 114 6.10 20.04 9.55
CA PRO A 114 7.49 20.47 9.59
C PRO A 114 7.62 21.39 10.79
N SER A 115 8.52 21.03 11.72
CA SER A 115 8.76 21.80 12.93
C SER A 115 8.72 23.25 12.51
N LEU A 116 7.71 23.96 12.99
CA LEU A 116 7.65 25.40 12.90
C LEU A 116 8.95 25.86 13.58
N ASN A 117 10.01 26.01 12.78
CA ASN A 117 11.17 26.81 13.10
C ASN A 117 10.62 28.22 13.19
N LEU A 118 9.80 28.51 14.22
CA LEU A 118 9.68 29.86 14.70
C LEU A 118 11.12 30.22 15.04
N PRO A 119 11.72 31.23 14.38
CA PRO A 119 12.96 31.77 14.90
C PRO A 119 12.68 32.09 16.36
N ARG A 120 13.51 31.53 17.27
CA ARG A 120 13.51 31.98 18.66
C ARG A 120 13.57 33.50 18.60
N GLN A 121 12.50 34.15 19.01
CA GLN A 121 12.53 35.57 19.28
C GLN A 121 13.41 35.69 20.52
N ASN A 122 14.71 35.89 20.30
CA ASN A 122 15.67 36.23 21.33
C ASN A 122 15.20 37.55 21.93
N GLY A 123 14.44 37.47 23.03
CA GLY A 123 14.25 38.59 23.93
C GLY A 123 15.61 38.92 24.52
N ALA A 124 16.27 39.94 23.97
CA ALA A 124 17.40 40.57 24.62
C ALA A 124 16.86 41.33 25.85
N PRO A 125 17.35 41.06 27.07
CA PRO A 125 17.12 41.99 28.16
C PRO A 125 18.00 43.23 27.92
N ALA A 126 17.34 44.38 27.82
CA ALA A 126 17.96 45.70 27.85
C ALA A 126 18.86 45.81 29.10
N LYS A 127 20.11 46.21 28.87
CA LYS A 127 21.10 46.50 29.90
C LYS A 127 20.83 47.91 30.45
N PRO A 128 20.69 48.13 31.77
CA PRO A 128 20.82 49.45 32.36
C PRO A 128 22.28 49.94 32.41
#